data_AF-A0A354Q4V8-F1
#
_entry.id   AF-A0A354Q4V8-F1
#
_cell.length_a   1.000
_cell.length_b   1.000
_cell.length_c   1.000
_cell.angle_alpha   90.00
_cell.angle_beta   90.00
_cell.angle_gamma   90.00
#
_symmetry.space_group_name_H-M   'P 1'
#
loop_
_entity.id
_entity.type
_entity.pdbx_description
1 polymer ?
#
loop_
_entity_poly.entity_id
_entity_poly.type
_entity_poly.pdbx_seq_one_letter_code
_entity_poly.pdbx_strand_id
1 'polypeptide(L)'
;MHRFTKIFVTVLILGLISSALYASKGSNSTPFPVPLSCYSEDYGSPNFLAERCDQVHGSEGFRDPEGASMAEILSHRISANPFNLVVSLIFLIAILHTFMANKLTAKAHQIHEEHDERMKAAGASEEEIKHDIPFKAELFHFLGEVEVVFGMWVIALLFVTIGFFDWTTFKNYMVYDRVFIEPMFVVVIMAIASTRPVVKVSEQLLGLAAGLGGHSKAAWWFSIL
;
A
#
# COMPACT_ATOMS: atom_id res chain seq x y z
N MET A 1 1.91 -14.91 -23.00
CA MET A 1 2.07 -13.69 -22.17
C MET A 1 2.45 -13.98 -20.71
N HIS A 2 1.79 -14.93 -20.03
CA HIS A 2 1.96 -15.16 -18.59
C HIS A 2 3.39 -15.47 -18.09
N ARG A 3 4.23 -16.09 -18.93
CA ARG A 3 5.61 -16.49 -18.57
C ARG A 3 6.60 -15.33 -18.67
N PHE A 4 6.42 -14.44 -19.66
CA PHE A 4 7.24 -13.24 -19.83
C PHE A 4 6.94 -12.21 -18.74
N THR A 5 5.67 -12.01 -18.37
CA THR A 5 5.30 -11.11 -17.26
C THR A 5 5.88 -11.59 -15.93
N LYS A 6 5.84 -12.90 -15.65
CA LYS A 6 6.46 -13.47 -14.45
C LYS A 6 7.98 -13.27 -14.44
N ILE A 7 8.68 -13.57 -15.53
CA ILE A 7 10.14 -13.38 -15.61
C ILE A 7 10.51 -11.90 -15.46
N PHE A 8 9.75 -11.00 -16.08
CA PHE A 8 10.00 -9.56 -15.98
C PHE A 8 9.83 -9.06 -14.54
N VAL A 9 8.75 -9.47 -13.85
CA VAL A 9 8.52 -9.14 -12.45
C VAL A 9 9.60 -9.72 -11.55
N THR A 10 10.04 -10.97 -11.75
CA THR A 10 11.09 -11.58 -10.92
C THR A 10 12.46 -10.93 -11.14
N VAL A 11 12.80 -10.54 -12.38
CA VAL A 11 14.04 -9.83 -12.70
C VAL A 11 14.02 -8.42 -12.13
N LEU A 12 12.87 -7.75 -12.15
CA LEU A 12 12.70 -6.42 -11.57
C LEU A 12 12.83 -6.49 -10.04
N ILE A 13 12.23 -7.49 -9.38
CA ILE A 13 12.38 -7.74 -7.94
C ILE A 13 13.83 -8.09 -7.59
N LEU A 14 14.50 -8.97 -8.34
CA LEU A 14 15.92 -9.30 -8.08
C LEU A 14 16.84 -8.10 -8.32
N GLY A 15 16.58 -7.29 -9.35
CA GLY A 15 17.33 -6.06 -9.65
C GLY A 15 17.19 -5.03 -8.52
N LEU A 16 15.98 -4.90 -7.97
CA LEU A 16 15.71 -4.06 -6.81
C LEU A 16 16.48 -4.53 -5.56
N ILE A 17 16.48 -5.84 -5.28
CA ILE A 17 17.21 -6.43 -4.12
C ILE A 17 18.73 -6.30 -4.29
N SER A 18 19.27 -6.54 -5.49
CA SER A 18 20.72 -6.44 -5.75
C SER A 18 21.23 -4.99 -5.63
N SER A 19 20.41 -4.02 -6.02
CA SER A 19 20.73 -2.58 -5.88
C SER A 19 20.65 -2.07 -4.42
N ALA A 20 19.93 -2.79 -3.55
CA ALA A 20 19.85 -2.49 -2.11
C ALA A 20 21.12 -2.94 -1.37
N LEU A 21 21.78 -4.02 -1.80
CA LEU A 21 23.02 -4.53 -1.19
C LEU A 21 24.26 -3.67 -1.51
N TYR A 22 24.22 -2.87 -2.58
CA TYR A 22 25.35 -2.05 -3.05
C TYR A 22 25.31 -0.58 -2.56
N ALA A 23 24.36 -0.21 -1.71
CA ALA A 23 24.26 1.16 -1.21
C ALA A 23 25.18 1.37 0.00
N SER A 24 26.01 2.41 -0.07
CA SER A 24 26.71 3.01 1.06
C SER A 24 25.87 4.17 1.58
N LYS A 25 25.72 4.30 2.91
CA LYS A 25 25.10 5.45 3.56
C LYS A 25 25.95 6.70 3.26
N GLY A 26 25.56 7.47 2.25
CA GLY A 26 26.24 8.72 1.91
C GLY A 26 25.99 9.76 2.99
N SER A 27 27.03 10.21 3.68
CA SER A 27 26.99 11.30 4.67
C SER A 27 26.49 12.65 4.12
N ASN A 28 26.29 12.76 2.79
CA ASN A 28 25.87 13.98 2.07
C ASN A 28 24.46 13.88 1.47
N SER A 29 23.64 12.89 1.85
CA SER A 29 22.27 12.80 1.32
C SER A 29 21.35 13.80 2.00
N THR A 30 20.62 14.56 1.18
CA THR A 30 19.57 15.50 1.62
C THR A 30 18.57 14.80 2.55
N PRO A 31 18.15 15.44 3.66
CA PRO A 31 17.19 14.82 4.55
C PRO A 31 15.84 14.68 3.85
N PHE A 32 15.30 13.46 3.85
CA PHE A 32 14.04 13.15 3.21
C PHE A 32 13.21 12.18 4.08
N PRO A 33 11.90 12.42 4.26
CA PRO A 33 11.15 13.62 3.87
C PRO A 33 11.67 14.86 4.61
N VAL A 34 11.34 16.04 4.09
CA VAL A 34 11.77 17.32 4.69
C VAL A 34 11.29 17.40 6.14
N PRO A 35 12.21 17.55 7.12
CA PRO A 35 11.86 17.67 8.53
C PRO A 35 10.95 18.87 8.85
N LEU A 36 10.18 18.76 9.94
CA LEU A 36 9.29 19.84 10.40
C LEU A 36 10.08 21.09 10.82
N SER A 37 11.27 20.91 11.38
CA SER A 37 12.18 21.99 11.78
C SER A 37 12.54 22.91 10.62
N CYS A 38 12.56 22.40 9.38
CA CYS A 38 12.83 23.23 8.21
C CYS A 38 11.73 24.26 7.94
N TYR A 39 10.53 24.07 8.50
CA TYR A 39 9.41 25.01 8.42
C TYR A 39 9.24 25.82 9.72
N SER A 40 9.54 25.22 10.88
CA SER A 40 9.29 25.84 12.19
C SER A 40 10.46 26.66 12.74
N GLU A 41 11.69 26.43 12.29
CA GLU A 41 12.89 27.07 12.80
C GLU A 41 13.42 28.12 11.83
N ASP A 42 14.05 29.17 12.38
CA ASP A 42 14.67 30.21 11.57
C ASP A 42 15.88 29.68 10.80
N TYR A 43 16.10 30.25 9.60
CA TYR A 43 17.20 29.85 8.73
C TYR A 43 18.55 30.01 9.43
N GLY A 44 19.33 28.92 9.47
CA GLY A 44 20.65 28.88 10.11
C GLY A 44 20.63 28.76 11.63
N SER A 45 19.46 28.59 12.26
CA SER A 45 19.39 28.31 13.70
C SER A 45 20.06 26.96 14.05
N PRO A 46 20.49 26.75 15.31
CA PRO A 46 21.09 25.48 15.72
C PRO A 46 20.18 24.27 15.46
N ASN A 47 18.87 24.42 15.67
CA ASN A 47 17.89 23.35 15.43
C ASN A 47 17.68 23.09 13.93
N PHE A 48 17.70 24.14 13.10
CA PHE A 48 17.63 24.03 11.65
C PHE A 48 18.83 23.25 11.08
N LEU A 49 20.03 23.56 11.56
CA LEU A 49 21.26 22.88 11.16
C LEU A 49 21.36 21.45 11.73
N ALA A 50 20.84 21.21 12.94
CA ALA A 50 20.82 19.88 13.55
C ALA A 50 20.04 18.86 12.72
N GLU A 51 18.95 19.29 12.08
CA GLU A 51 18.13 18.48 11.18
C GLU A 51 18.60 18.54 9.72
N ARG A 52 19.75 19.18 9.47
CA ARG A 52 20.39 19.30 8.14
C ARG A 52 19.50 19.99 7.10
N CYS A 53 18.66 20.92 7.53
CA CYS A 53 17.76 21.65 6.64
C CYS A 53 18.52 22.53 5.62
N ASP A 54 19.76 22.90 5.90
CA ASP A 54 20.69 23.59 5.00
C ASP A 54 21.00 22.77 3.73
N GLN A 55 20.87 21.44 3.79
CA GLN A 55 21.06 20.55 2.65
C GLN A 55 19.82 20.50 1.73
N VAL A 56 18.66 20.94 2.21
CA VAL A 56 17.42 20.96 1.42
C VAL A 56 17.41 22.19 0.52
N HIS A 57 17.33 21.97 -0.79
CA HIS A 57 17.32 23.06 -1.76
C HIS A 57 16.12 24.00 -1.56
N GLY A 58 16.40 25.30 -1.40
CA GLY A 58 15.37 26.33 -1.21
C GLY A 58 14.76 26.39 0.20
N SER A 59 15.37 25.72 1.18
CA SER A 59 14.88 25.71 2.57
C SER A 59 14.89 27.07 3.26
N GLU A 60 15.64 28.04 2.74
CA GLU A 60 15.60 29.45 3.15
C GLU A 60 14.19 30.07 3.06
N GLY A 61 13.36 29.59 2.14
CA GLY A 61 11.97 30.03 1.97
C GLY A 61 10.92 29.16 2.65
N PHE A 62 11.31 28.15 3.44
CA PHE A 62 10.36 27.20 4.02
C PHE A 62 9.72 27.68 5.32
N ARG A 63 10.32 28.69 5.97
CA ARG A 63 9.88 29.21 7.26
C ARG A 63 8.41 29.60 7.23
N ASP A 64 7.61 28.99 8.10
CA ASP A 64 6.19 29.32 8.23
C ASP A 64 6.01 30.79 8.67
N PRO A 65 5.05 31.51 8.09
CA PRO A 65 4.78 32.90 8.45
C PRO A 65 4.32 33.02 9.91
N GLU A 66 4.94 33.94 10.66
CA GLU A 66 4.61 34.17 12.07
C GLU A 66 3.19 34.73 12.24
N GLY A 67 2.43 34.19 13.20
CA GLY A 67 1.07 34.63 13.50
C GLY A 67 0.02 34.29 12.44
N ALA A 68 0.39 33.51 11.42
CA ALA A 68 -0.52 33.08 10.37
C ALA A 68 -1.53 32.03 10.84
N SER A 69 -2.69 32.02 10.19
CA SER A 69 -3.71 31.00 10.37
C SER A 69 -3.26 29.63 9.83
N MET A 70 -3.92 28.55 10.28
CA MET A 70 -3.63 27.19 9.79
C MET A 70 -3.76 27.05 8.26
N ALA A 71 -4.69 27.79 7.65
CA ALA A 71 -4.89 27.76 6.20
C ALA A 71 -3.73 28.42 5.45
N GLU A 72 -3.20 29.52 5.99
CA GLU A 72 -2.04 30.23 5.42
C GLU A 72 -0.77 29.40 5.57
N ILE A 73 -0.55 28.76 6.74
CA ILE A 73 0.56 27.82 6.95
C ILE A 73 0.48 26.67 5.94
N LEU A 74 -0.70 26.07 5.78
CA LEU A 74 -0.87 24.97 4.83
C LEU A 74 -0.59 25.43 3.39
N SER A 75 -1.14 26.57 2.98
CA SER A 75 -0.89 27.15 1.65
C SER A 75 0.60 27.41 1.43
N HIS A 76 1.28 27.99 2.42
CA HIS A 76 2.71 28.28 2.37
C HIS A 76 3.53 27.01 2.17
N ARG A 77 3.27 25.97 2.98
CA ARG A 77 3.98 24.68 2.89
C ARG A 77 3.74 23.94 1.58
N ILE A 78 2.55 24.07 0.99
CA ILE A 78 2.24 23.52 -0.34
C ILE A 78 3.08 24.22 -1.42
N SER A 79 3.20 25.56 -1.35
CA SER A 79 4.02 26.33 -2.28
C SER A 79 5.52 26.03 -2.11
N ALA A 80 5.98 25.86 -0.87
CA ALA A 80 7.38 25.55 -0.55
C ALA A 80 7.75 24.11 -0.95
N ASN A 81 6.89 23.14 -0.68
CA ASN A 81 7.14 21.73 -0.97
C ASN A 81 5.86 21.01 -1.47
N PRO A 82 5.54 21.11 -2.77
CA PRO A 82 4.31 20.53 -3.34
C PRO A 82 4.25 19.01 -3.24
N PHE A 83 5.40 18.33 -3.03
CA PHE A 83 5.45 16.88 -2.82
C PHE A 83 4.59 16.45 -1.62
N ASN A 84 4.58 17.22 -0.53
CA ASN A 84 3.79 16.89 0.65
C ASN A 84 2.28 16.83 0.35
N LEU A 85 1.80 17.72 -0.52
CA LEU A 85 0.40 17.68 -0.96
C LEU A 85 0.12 16.42 -1.77
N VAL A 86 0.98 16.10 -2.74
CA VAL A 86 0.81 14.92 -3.61
C VAL A 86 0.79 13.64 -2.79
N VAL A 87 1.72 13.47 -1.85
CA VAL A 87 1.76 12.30 -0.95
C VAL A 87 0.52 12.24 -0.06
N SER A 88 0.06 13.38 0.45
CA SER A 88 -1.15 13.46 1.27
C SER A 88 -2.39 13.06 0.49
N LEU A 89 -2.49 13.47 -0.78
CA LEU A 89 -3.56 13.08 -1.69
C LEU A 89 -3.50 11.59 -2.03
N ILE A 90 -2.31 11.04 -2.31
CA ILE A 90 -2.12 9.60 -2.52
C ILE A 90 -2.59 8.82 -1.29
N PHE A 91 -2.20 9.26 -0.10
CA PHE A 91 -2.61 8.63 1.15
C PHE A 91 -4.14 8.70 1.35
N LEU A 92 -4.75 9.85 1.07
CA LEU A 92 -6.20 9.99 1.12
C LEU A 92 -6.91 9.04 0.15
N ILE A 93 -6.45 8.96 -1.10
CA ILE A 93 -7.03 8.06 -2.10
C ILE A 93 -6.80 6.61 -1.68
N ALA A 94 -5.67 6.28 -1.06
CA ALA A 94 -5.42 4.95 -0.51
C ALA A 94 -6.45 4.57 0.56
N ILE A 95 -6.74 5.48 1.50
CA ILE A 95 -7.78 5.28 2.52
C ILE A 95 -9.15 5.05 1.86
N LEU A 96 -9.52 5.89 0.90
CA LEU A 96 -10.79 5.75 0.18
C LEU A 96 -10.87 4.42 -0.57
N HIS A 97 -9.78 3.97 -1.18
CA HIS A 97 -9.68 2.70 -1.86
C HIS A 97 -9.87 1.52 -0.88
N THR A 98 -9.24 1.56 0.29
CA THR A 98 -9.42 0.54 1.34
C THR A 98 -10.88 0.40 1.76
N PHE A 99 -11.60 1.51 1.95
CA PHE A 99 -13.04 1.46 2.28
C PHE A 99 -13.91 0.98 1.11
N MET A 100 -13.42 1.11 -0.13
CA MET A 100 -14.13 0.64 -1.32
C MET A 100 -13.84 -0.83 -1.66
N ALA A 101 -12.81 -1.44 -1.06
CA ALA A 101 -12.36 -2.81 -1.34
C ALA A 101 -13.51 -3.83 -1.38
N ASN A 102 -14.33 -3.91 -0.33
CA ASN A 102 -15.49 -4.80 -0.27
C ASN A 102 -16.51 -4.56 -1.39
N LYS A 103 -16.71 -3.30 -1.80
CA LYS A 103 -17.63 -2.96 -2.90
C LYS A 103 -17.06 -3.38 -4.25
N LEU A 104 -15.74 -3.29 -4.44
CA LEU A 104 -15.07 -3.76 -5.65
C LEU A 104 -15.17 -5.27 -5.78
N THR A 105 -14.92 -6.01 -4.70
CA THR A 105 -15.10 -7.47 -4.67
C THR A 105 -16.55 -7.87 -4.93
N ALA A 106 -17.53 -7.17 -4.34
CA ALA A 106 -18.95 -7.42 -4.63
C ALA A 106 -19.30 -7.20 -6.10
N LYS A 107 -18.75 -6.14 -6.71
CA LYS A 107 -18.92 -5.87 -8.14
C LYS A 107 -18.24 -6.92 -9.03
N ALA A 108 -17.10 -7.47 -8.60
CA ALA A 108 -16.45 -8.58 -9.29
C ALA A 108 -17.37 -9.80 -9.37
N HIS A 109 -18.02 -10.18 -8.26
CA HIS A 109 -18.98 -11.28 -8.24
C HIS A 109 -20.17 -11.04 -9.17
N GLN A 110 -20.73 -9.83 -9.20
CA GLN A 110 -21.83 -9.49 -10.11
C GLN A 110 -21.44 -9.64 -11.58
N ILE A 111 -20.22 -9.20 -11.96
CA ILE A 111 -19.73 -9.31 -13.34
C ILE A 111 -19.47 -10.78 -13.69
N HIS A 112 -18.98 -11.58 -12.74
CA HIS A 112 -18.81 -13.03 -12.92
C HIS A 112 -20.15 -13.73 -13.14
N GLU A 113 -21.14 -13.47 -12.28
CA GLU A 113 -22.47 -14.08 -12.39
C GLU A 113 -23.14 -13.72 -13.73
N GLU A 114 -23.09 -12.44 -14.14
CA GLU A 114 -23.65 -12.01 -15.42
C GLU A 114 -22.95 -12.66 -16.63
N HIS A 115 -21.62 -12.85 -16.56
CA HIS A 115 -20.87 -13.53 -17.61
C HIS A 115 -21.22 -15.01 -17.69
N ASP A 116 -21.29 -15.69 -16.55
CA ASP A 116 -21.66 -17.11 -16.46
C ASP A 116 -23.08 -17.33 -17.00
N GLU A 117 -24.03 -16.45 -16.68
CA GLU A 117 -25.39 -16.50 -17.22
C GLU A 117 -25.43 -16.33 -18.74
N ARG A 118 -24.66 -15.38 -19.28
CA ARG A 118 -24.56 -15.17 -20.74
C ARG A 118 -23.97 -16.38 -21.46
N MET A 119 -22.93 -17.00 -20.88
CA MET A 119 -22.30 -18.19 -21.45
C MET A 119 -23.23 -19.41 -21.40
N LYS A 120 -23.96 -19.60 -20.30
CA LYS A 120 -25.02 -20.62 -20.20
C LYS A 120 -26.10 -20.40 -21.25
N ALA A 121 -26.56 -19.16 -21.44
CA ALA A 121 -27.55 -18.81 -22.46
C ALA A 121 -27.04 -19.04 -23.89
N ALA A 122 -25.74 -18.92 -24.12
CA ALA A 122 -25.09 -19.23 -25.40
C ALA A 122 -24.85 -20.74 -25.63
N GLY A 123 -25.22 -21.59 -24.66
CA GLY A 123 -25.07 -23.04 -24.75
C GLY A 123 -23.66 -23.56 -24.41
N ALA A 124 -22.83 -22.75 -23.75
CA ALA A 124 -21.50 -23.18 -23.30
C ALA A 124 -21.62 -24.28 -22.24
N SER A 125 -20.70 -25.24 -22.28
CA SER A 125 -20.57 -26.28 -21.27
C SER A 125 -20.05 -25.72 -19.94
N GLU A 126 -20.28 -26.44 -18.83
CA GLU A 126 -19.75 -26.05 -17.51
C GLU A 126 -18.21 -25.96 -17.50
N GLU A 127 -17.51 -26.79 -18.28
CA GLU A 127 -16.06 -26.69 -18.41
C GLU A 127 -15.62 -25.42 -19.14
N GLU A 128 -16.34 -24.99 -20.18
CA GLU A 128 -16.04 -23.74 -20.90
C GLU A 128 -16.27 -22.51 -20.03
N ILE A 129 -17.39 -22.47 -19.31
CA ILE A 129 -17.73 -21.37 -18.38
C ILE A 129 -16.63 -21.22 -17.32
N LYS A 130 -16.15 -22.33 -16.76
CA LYS A 130 -15.12 -22.30 -15.71
C LYS A 130 -13.76 -21.80 -16.21
N HIS A 131 -13.44 -21.99 -17.49
CA HIS A 131 -12.18 -21.55 -18.07
C HIS A 131 -12.25 -20.14 -18.68
N ASP A 132 -13.45 -19.64 -19.01
CA ASP A 132 -13.66 -18.32 -19.59
C ASP A 132 -14.00 -17.29 -18.50
N ILE A 133 -12.97 -16.75 -17.87
CA ILE A 133 -13.11 -15.72 -16.84
C ILE A 133 -13.07 -14.32 -17.46
N PRO A 134 -14.07 -13.46 -17.22
CA PRO A 134 -14.06 -12.09 -17.72
C PRO A 134 -12.96 -11.29 -17.01
N PHE A 135 -12.00 -10.76 -17.78
CA PHE A 135 -10.89 -9.95 -17.27
C PHE A 135 -11.33 -8.81 -16.35
N LYS A 136 -12.48 -8.18 -16.63
CA LYS A 136 -13.01 -7.10 -15.78
C LYS A 136 -13.32 -7.61 -14.37
N ALA A 137 -13.88 -8.81 -14.23
CA ALA A 137 -14.22 -9.34 -12.92
C ALA A 137 -12.96 -9.69 -12.12
N GLU A 138 -11.96 -10.29 -12.76
CA GLU A 138 -10.65 -10.53 -12.15
C GLU A 138 -9.97 -9.22 -11.71
N LEU A 139 -10.04 -8.17 -12.54
CA LEU A 139 -9.53 -6.84 -12.18
C LEU A 139 -10.25 -6.26 -10.95
N PHE A 140 -11.59 -6.30 -10.90
CA PHE A 140 -12.34 -5.80 -9.74
C PHE A 140 -12.09 -6.63 -8.48
N HIS A 141 -11.92 -7.95 -8.62
CA HIS A 141 -11.57 -8.84 -7.51
C HIS A 141 -10.18 -8.48 -6.96
N PHE A 142 -9.19 -8.37 -7.85
CA PHE A 142 -7.82 -7.99 -7.51
C PHE A 142 -7.76 -6.62 -6.85
N LEU A 143 -8.45 -5.59 -7.38
CA LEU A 143 -8.53 -4.27 -6.77
C LEU A 143 -9.28 -4.26 -5.42
N GLY A 144 -10.11 -5.27 -5.17
CA GLY A 144 -10.83 -5.44 -3.91
C GLY A 144 -10.04 -6.15 -2.80
N GLU A 145 -8.88 -6.75 -3.13
CA GLU A 145 -8.01 -7.38 -2.13
C GLU A 145 -7.23 -6.31 -1.34
N VAL A 146 -7.29 -6.39 -0.02
CA VAL A 146 -6.66 -5.39 0.86
C VAL A 146 -5.13 -5.37 0.69
N GLU A 147 -4.50 -6.52 0.43
CA GLU A 147 -3.08 -6.66 0.14
C GLU A 147 -2.69 -5.90 -1.14
N VAL A 148 -3.55 -5.95 -2.15
CA VAL A 148 -3.35 -5.27 -3.43
C VAL A 148 -3.49 -3.77 -3.25
N VAL A 149 -4.47 -3.31 -2.45
CA VAL A 149 -4.61 -1.89 -2.12
C VAL A 149 -3.31 -1.37 -1.49
N PHE A 150 -2.77 -2.04 -0.47
CA PHE A 150 -1.51 -1.63 0.15
C PHE A 150 -0.33 -1.63 -0.84
N GLY A 151 -0.13 -2.74 -1.57
CA GLY A 151 0.99 -2.86 -2.51
C GLY A 151 0.93 -1.84 -3.65
N MET A 152 -0.25 -1.59 -4.21
CA MET A 152 -0.47 -0.63 -5.29
C MET A 152 -0.08 0.79 -4.87
N TRP A 153 -0.50 1.24 -3.69
CA TRP A 153 -0.24 2.60 -3.24
C TRP A 153 1.22 2.81 -2.81
N VAL A 154 1.90 1.77 -2.33
CA VAL A 154 3.36 1.80 -2.13
C VAL A 154 4.10 2.01 -3.46
N ILE A 155 3.67 1.31 -4.51
CA ILE A 155 4.23 1.48 -5.87
C ILE A 155 3.94 2.90 -6.41
N ALA A 156 2.73 3.42 -6.20
CA ALA A 156 2.41 4.79 -6.59
C ALA A 156 3.31 5.82 -5.87
N LEU A 157 3.52 5.63 -4.56
CA LEU A 157 4.43 6.49 -3.77
C LEU A 157 5.88 6.38 -4.25
N LEU A 158 6.33 5.19 -4.63
CA LEU A 158 7.63 4.96 -5.24
C LEU A 158 7.79 5.80 -6.52
N PHE A 159 6.82 5.72 -7.44
CA PHE A 159 6.89 6.46 -8.70
C PHE A 159 6.85 7.97 -8.49
N VAL A 160 6.02 8.45 -7.56
CA VAL A 160 5.97 9.89 -7.24
C VAL A 160 7.27 10.36 -6.60
N THR A 161 7.88 9.59 -5.70
CA THR A 161 9.15 9.96 -5.08
C THR A 161 10.29 10.02 -6.09
N ILE A 162 10.39 9.02 -6.98
CA ILE A 162 11.39 9.01 -8.07
C ILE A 162 11.15 10.17 -9.04
N GLY A 163 9.88 10.50 -9.33
CA GLY A 163 9.53 11.57 -10.26
C GLY A 163 9.84 12.98 -9.75
N PHE A 164 9.73 13.22 -8.44
CA PHE A 164 10.04 14.51 -7.82
C PHE A 164 11.53 14.67 -7.47
N PHE A 165 12.15 13.58 -7.03
CA PHE A 165 13.54 13.56 -6.59
C PHE A 165 14.34 12.63 -7.50
N ASP A 166 14.64 11.41 -7.03
CA ASP A 166 15.41 10.41 -7.76
C ASP A 166 15.35 9.04 -7.07
N TRP A 167 15.90 8.02 -7.73
CA TRP A 167 15.99 6.66 -7.21
C TRP A 167 16.81 6.54 -5.92
N THR A 168 17.89 7.30 -5.80
CA THR A 168 18.79 7.27 -4.63
C THR A 168 18.10 7.85 -3.40
N THR A 169 17.36 8.94 -3.54
CA THR A 169 16.53 9.53 -2.47
C THR A 169 15.51 8.52 -1.95
N PHE A 170 14.74 7.88 -2.85
CA PHE A 170 13.77 6.84 -2.46
C PHE A 170 14.44 5.65 -1.75
N LYS A 171 15.54 5.14 -2.31
CA LYS A 171 16.28 4.01 -1.74
C LYS A 171 16.85 4.33 -0.36
N ASN A 172 17.47 5.50 -0.19
CA ASN A 172 18.06 5.89 1.09
C ASN A 172 16.98 5.96 2.18
N TYR A 173 15.83 6.55 1.82
CA TYR A 173 14.67 6.61 2.69
C TYR A 173 14.17 5.22 3.13
N MET A 174 14.04 4.30 2.17
CA MET A 174 13.55 2.94 2.42
C MET A 174 14.55 2.05 3.18
N VAL A 175 15.85 2.30 3.06
CA VAL A 175 16.88 1.41 3.64
C VAL A 175 17.40 1.93 4.98
N TYR A 176 17.55 3.24 5.13
CA TYR A 176 18.28 3.81 6.28
C TYR A 176 17.43 4.67 7.21
N ASP A 177 16.40 5.36 6.70
CA ASP A 177 15.71 6.39 7.48
C ASP A 177 14.43 5.88 8.16
N ARG A 178 13.88 4.75 7.70
CA ARG A 178 12.60 4.22 8.21
C ARG A 178 12.70 2.79 8.73
N VAL A 179 11.99 2.56 9.83
CA VAL A 179 11.83 1.25 10.45
C VAL A 179 10.48 0.68 10.03
N PHE A 180 10.51 -0.40 9.23
CA PHE A 180 9.31 -1.05 8.69
C PHE A 180 8.86 -2.27 9.48
N ILE A 181 9.35 -2.47 10.72
CA ILE A 181 9.08 -3.66 11.52
C ILE A 181 7.57 -3.85 11.73
N GLU A 182 6.87 -2.80 12.15
CA GLU A 182 5.42 -2.83 12.40
C GLU A 182 4.60 -3.10 11.13
N PRO A 183 4.74 -2.34 10.02
CA PRO A 183 3.95 -2.62 8.81
C PRO A 183 4.30 -3.97 8.18
N MET A 184 5.58 -4.38 8.21
CA MET A 184 5.98 -5.71 7.72
C MET A 184 5.37 -6.83 8.57
N PHE A 185 5.32 -6.66 9.89
CA PHE A 185 4.68 -7.62 10.79
C PHE A 185 3.21 -7.81 10.42
N VAL A 186 2.46 -6.71 10.23
CA VAL A 186 1.05 -6.75 9.82
C VAL A 186 0.86 -7.51 8.50
N VAL A 187 1.66 -7.19 7.48
CA VAL A 187 1.59 -7.87 6.16
C VAL A 187 1.87 -9.36 6.30
N VAL A 188 2.90 -9.73 7.07
CA VAL A 188 3.28 -11.13 7.30
C VAL A 188 2.17 -11.91 8.00
N ILE A 189 1.59 -11.38 9.07
CA ILE A 189 0.52 -12.08 9.79
C ILE A 189 -0.75 -12.19 8.94
N MET A 190 -1.09 -11.16 8.14
CA MET A 190 -2.23 -11.21 7.22
C MET A 190 -2.03 -12.32 6.17
N ALA A 191 -0.85 -12.38 5.56
CA ALA A 191 -0.52 -13.41 4.57
C ALA A 191 -0.54 -14.82 5.18
N ILE A 192 0.02 -15.01 6.39
CA ILE A 192 0.02 -16.30 7.08
C ILE A 192 -1.39 -16.72 7.50
N ALA A 193 -2.20 -15.78 8.01
CA ALA A 193 -3.58 -16.02 8.42
C ALA A 193 -4.46 -16.50 7.24
N SER A 194 -4.18 -16.01 6.02
CA SER A 194 -4.87 -16.42 4.79
C SER A 194 -4.48 -17.82 4.27
N THR A 195 -3.52 -18.51 4.92
CA THR A 195 -3.07 -19.82 4.44
C THR A 195 -4.04 -20.96 4.79
N ARG A 196 -4.18 -21.92 3.86
CA ARG A 196 -5.03 -23.12 4.03
C ARG A 196 -4.78 -23.89 5.34
N PRO A 197 -3.52 -24.11 5.80
CA PRO A 197 -3.29 -24.80 7.06
C PRO A 197 -3.88 -24.07 8.26
N VAL A 198 -3.71 -22.74 8.34
CA VAL A 198 -4.22 -21.92 9.45
C VAL A 198 -5.75 -21.93 9.45
N VAL A 199 -6.37 -21.75 8.28
CA VAL A 199 -7.84 -21.81 8.14
C VAL A 199 -8.38 -23.18 8.56
N LYS A 200 -7.76 -24.28 8.11
CA LYS A 200 -8.19 -25.64 8.49
C LYS A 200 -8.06 -25.92 9.97
N VAL A 201 -6.97 -25.48 10.60
CA VAL A 201 -6.80 -25.63 12.06
C VAL A 201 -7.85 -24.81 12.80
N SER A 202 -8.13 -23.60 12.35
CA SER A 202 -9.19 -22.75 12.93
C SER A 202 -10.57 -23.41 12.80
N GLU A 203 -10.89 -23.96 11.64
CA GLU A 203 -12.12 -24.72 11.39
C GLU A 203 -12.24 -25.95 12.30
N GLN A 204 -11.15 -26.70 12.50
CA GLN A 204 -11.13 -27.85 13.42
C GLN A 204 -11.39 -27.44 14.87
N LEU A 205 -10.77 -26.35 15.33
CA LEU A 205 -10.98 -25.84 16.69
C LEU A 205 -12.41 -25.34 16.89
N LEU A 206 -12.96 -24.61 15.92
CA LEU A 206 -14.37 -24.20 15.91
C LEU A 206 -15.31 -25.40 15.89
N GLY A 207 -14.98 -26.44 15.12
CA GLY A 207 -15.74 -27.70 15.07
C GLY A 207 -15.75 -28.41 16.42
N LEU A 208 -14.65 -28.41 17.16
CA LEU A 208 -14.59 -28.96 18.52
C LEU A 208 -15.48 -28.16 19.48
N ALA A 209 -15.45 -26.83 19.41
CA ALA A 209 -16.31 -25.97 20.23
C ALA A 209 -17.79 -26.14 19.87
N ALA A 210 -18.14 -26.13 18.59
CA ALA A 210 -19.50 -26.36 18.09
C ALA A 210 -20.00 -27.79 18.39
N GLY A 211 -19.08 -28.74 18.55
CA GLY A 211 -19.37 -30.10 18.99
C GLY A 211 -20.02 -30.19 20.37
N LEU A 212 -19.71 -29.26 21.28
CA LEU A 212 -20.37 -29.15 22.59
C LEU A 212 -21.87 -28.81 22.46
N GLY A 213 -22.26 -28.15 21.37
CA GLY A 213 -23.64 -27.82 21.01
C GLY A 213 -24.27 -28.76 19.97
N GLY A 214 -23.71 -29.96 19.79
CA GLY A 214 -24.25 -30.99 18.89
C GLY A 214 -24.06 -30.70 17.40
N HIS A 215 -23.07 -29.88 17.02
CA HIS A 215 -22.80 -29.48 15.63
C HIS A 215 -23.99 -28.83 14.90
N SER A 216 -24.96 -28.29 15.65
CA SER A 216 -26.07 -27.56 15.04
C SER A 216 -25.58 -26.27 14.37
N LYS A 217 -26.34 -25.75 13.40
CA LYS A 217 -26.03 -24.46 12.73
C LYS A 217 -25.92 -23.31 13.75
N ALA A 218 -26.72 -23.37 14.82
CA ALA A 218 -26.68 -22.40 15.92
C ALA A 218 -25.39 -22.52 16.75
N ALA A 219 -24.90 -23.74 17.01
CA ALA A 219 -23.64 -23.95 17.74
C ALA A 219 -22.42 -23.44 16.95
N TRP A 220 -22.43 -23.62 15.63
CA TRP A 220 -21.42 -23.02 14.75
C TRP A 220 -21.48 -21.50 14.76
N TRP A 221 -22.68 -20.90 14.68
CA TRP A 221 -22.84 -19.45 14.76
C TRP A 221 -22.31 -18.89 16.10
N PHE A 222 -22.62 -19.55 17.22
CA PHE A 222 -22.09 -19.18 18.55
C PHE A 222 -20.59 -19.41 18.72
N SER A 223 -20.00 -20.36 17.99
CA SER A 223 -18.56 -20.62 18.07
C SER A 223 -17.75 -19.60 17.25
N ILE A 224 -18.37 -18.98 16.24
CA ILE A 224 -17.75 -17.96 15.38
C ILE A 224 -17.84 -16.55 16.00
N LEU A 225 -18.88 -16.28 16.79
CA LEU A 225 -19.12 -15.00 17.47
C LEU A 225 -18.16 -14.80 18.66
#